data_AF-A0A836W1K8-F1
#
_entry.id   AF-A0A836W1K8-F1
#
_cell.length_a   1.000
_cell.length_b   1.000
_cell.length_c   1.000
_cell.angle_alpha   90.00
_cell.angle_beta   90.00
_cell.angle_gamma   90.00
#
_symmetry.space_group_name_H-M   'P 1'
#
loop_
_entity.id
_entity.type
_entity.pdbx_description
1 polymer ?
#
loop_
_entity_poly.entity_id
_entity_poly.type
_entity_poly.pdbx_seq_one_letter_code
_entity_poly.pdbx_strand_id
1 'polypeptide(L)'
;MPRVRLAHLPTPLEPLPHLSRKLNGPRIWIKRDDCTGLALGGNKTRHLEFVLGQALQRGADTLVWGADVQSNNGRQTAAACAKLGLNCHLVLSTMVRPALPQGNLLLDLLLGATVEYTTEPLGEGLWERIRRASRRLEQSGHKVFSVVDPVTLPAASLSYIEAAIELDAQVRSAGLNPAAIYVASGGPTGAGLMAARKLMGLPWQLHNVLPIQ
;
A
#
# COMPACT_ATOMS: atom_id res chain seq x y z
N MET A 1 -15.26 8.78 6.12
CA MET A 1 -14.46 8.94 4.89
C MET A 1 -14.91 7.87 3.89
N PRO A 2 -14.96 8.19 2.58
CA PRO A 2 -15.20 7.20 1.52
C PRO A 2 -14.21 6.03 1.63
N ARG A 3 -14.72 4.81 1.48
CA ARG A 3 -13.94 3.57 1.59
C ARG A 3 -14.58 2.46 0.78
N VAL A 4 -13.74 1.58 0.23
CA VAL A 4 -14.12 0.26 -0.28
C VAL A 4 -13.53 -0.85 0.59
N ARG A 5 -14.07 -2.08 0.49
CA ARG A 5 -13.55 -3.25 1.23
C ARG A 5 -12.75 -4.15 0.29
N LEU A 6 -11.46 -4.24 0.52
CA LEU A 6 -10.49 -4.98 -0.28
C LEU A 6 -9.72 -6.00 0.57
N ALA A 7 -9.31 -5.61 1.78
CA ALA A 7 -8.43 -6.41 2.63
C ALA A 7 -9.21 -7.44 3.45
N HIS A 8 -8.58 -8.60 3.70
CA HIS A 8 -9.02 -9.53 4.73
C HIS A 8 -8.51 -9.06 6.09
N LEU A 9 -9.42 -8.51 6.90
CA LEU A 9 -9.13 -7.91 8.21
C LEU A 9 -10.01 -8.54 9.30
N PRO A 10 -9.56 -8.57 10.57
CA PRO A 10 -8.24 -8.15 11.04
C PRO A 10 -7.14 -9.12 10.60
N THR A 11 -5.93 -8.63 10.33
CA THR A 11 -4.80 -9.51 10.02
C THR A 11 -4.28 -10.22 11.29
N PRO A 12 -3.68 -11.41 11.20
CA PRO A 12 -3.15 -12.11 12.37
C PRO A 12 -2.07 -11.32 13.13
N LEU A 13 -2.03 -11.49 14.46
CA LEU A 13 -0.92 -11.07 15.32
C LEU A 13 -0.30 -12.34 15.93
N GLU A 14 0.91 -12.68 15.52
CA GLU A 14 1.52 -14.00 15.78
C GLU A 14 2.81 -13.89 16.60
N PRO A 15 3.05 -14.78 17.57
CA PRO A 15 4.33 -14.85 18.27
C PRO A 15 5.40 -15.49 17.38
N LEU A 16 6.65 -15.01 17.50
CA LEU A 16 7.82 -15.57 16.81
C LEU A 16 8.80 -16.24 17.80
N PRO A 17 8.41 -17.34 18.47
CA PRO A 17 9.17 -17.91 19.60
C PRO A 17 10.56 -18.40 19.19
N HIS A 18 10.72 -18.91 17.97
CA HIS A 18 12.02 -19.37 17.47
C HIS A 18 12.99 -18.21 17.23
N LEU A 19 12.49 -17.08 16.70
CA LEU A 19 13.31 -15.89 16.51
C LEU A 19 13.72 -15.30 17.86
N SER A 20 12.77 -15.19 18.80
CA SER A 20 13.06 -14.78 20.17
C SER A 20 14.12 -15.64 20.83
N ARG A 21 14.03 -16.98 20.71
CA ARG A 21 15.02 -17.90 21.27
C ARG A 21 16.39 -17.70 20.62
N LYS A 22 16.45 -17.58 19.29
CA LYS A 22 17.69 -17.39 18.54
C LYS A 22 18.44 -16.12 18.95
N LEU A 23 17.72 -15.07 19.36
CA LEU A 23 18.29 -13.79 19.76
C LEU A 23 18.50 -13.66 21.29
N ASN A 24 18.22 -14.72 22.07
CA ASN A 24 18.19 -14.69 23.54
C ASN A 24 17.26 -13.59 24.09
N GLY A 25 16.10 -13.44 23.46
CA GLY A 25 15.15 -12.34 23.65
C GLY A 25 15.28 -11.26 22.56
N PRO A 26 14.43 -10.21 22.58
CA PRO A 26 13.20 -10.08 23.35
C PRO A 26 12.08 -11.01 22.85
N ARG A 27 10.89 -10.97 23.49
CA ARG A 27 9.66 -11.59 22.93
C ARG A 27 9.25 -10.82 21.68
N ILE A 28 9.19 -11.49 20.54
CA ILE A 28 8.89 -10.87 19.25
C ILE A 28 7.54 -11.39 18.77
N TRP A 29 6.73 -10.45 18.30
CA TRP A 29 5.44 -10.71 17.66
C TRP A 29 5.43 -10.02 16.30
N ILE A 30 4.64 -10.55 15.37
CA ILE A 30 4.47 -9.98 14.04
C ILE A 30 2.99 -9.75 13.73
N LYS A 31 2.69 -8.53 13.28
CA LYS A 31 1.40 -8.17 12.70
C LYS A 31 1.44 -8.52 11.20
N ARG A 32 0.71 -9.55 10.78
CA ARG A 32 0.79 -10.17 9.46
C ARG A 32 0.05 -9.40 8.38
N ASP A 33 0.46 -8.16 8.14
CA ASP A 33 -0.10 -7.32 7.07
C ASP A 33 0.25 -7.81 5.65
N ASP A 34 1.15 -8.79 5.53
CA ASP A 34 1.29 -9.61 4.32
C ASP A 34 0.02 -10.43 4.02
N CYS A 35 -0.78 -10.77 5.04
CA CYS A 35 -1.99 -11.60 4.90
C CYS A 35 -3.28 -10.81 4.59
N THR A 36 -3.20 -9.59 4.03
CA THR A 36 -4.40 -8.81 3.62
C THR A 36 -5.12 -9.38 2.41
N GLY A 37 -4.59 -10.43 1.77
CA GLY A 37 -5.31 -11.33 0.85
C GLY A 37 -5.39 -10.90 -0.62
N LEU A 38 -5.49 -9.60 -0.92
CA LEU A 38 -5.69 -9.14 -2.30
C LEU A 38 -4.44 -9.38 -3.17
N ALA A 39 -4.53 -10.36 -4.08
CA ALA A 39 -3.43 -10.82 -4.94
C ALA A 39 -2.13 -11.06 -4.16
N LEU A 40 -2.15 -11.90 -3.13
CA LEU A 40 -1.04 -12.13 -2.16
C LEU A 40 -0.88 -11.05 -1.08
N GLY A 41 -1.67 -9.97 -1.11
CA GLY A 41 -1.76 -9.01 0.00
C GLY A 41 -0.56 -8.08 0.19
N GLY A 42 -0.46 -7.53 1.39
CA GLY A 42 0.47 -6.47 1.78
C GLY A 42 -0.22 -5.21 2.32
N ASN A 43 0.60 -4.25 2.72
CA ASN A 43 0.14 -3.00 3.32
C ASN A 43 -0.64 -2.07 2.36
N LYS A 44 -0.42 -2.17 1.04
CA LYS A 44 -1.07 -1.23 0.10
C LYS A 44 -2.53 -1.59 -0.12
N THR A 45 -2.95 -2.83 0.13
CA THR A 45 -4.37 -3.19 0.16
C THR A 45 -5.13 -2.33 1.16
N ARG A 46 -4.57 -2.10 2.36
CA ARG A 46 -5.16 -1.18 3.36
C ARG A 46 -5.22 0.25 2.83
N HIS A 47 -4.13 0.76 2.24
CA HIS A 47 -4.11 2.11 1.66
C HIS A 47 -5.19 2.29 0.58
N LEU A 48 -5.29 1.32 -0.33
CA LEU A 48 -6.17 1.37 -1.49
C LEU A 48 -7.65 1.39 -1.13
N GLU A 49 -8.04 0.85 0.03
CA GLU A 49 -9.43 0.94 0.50
C GLU A 49 -9.93 2.39 0.62
N PHE A 50 -9.07 3.29 1.08
CA PHE A 50 -9.40 4.71 1.23
C PHE A 50 -9.12 5.49 -0.05
N VAL A 51 -8.00 5.21 -0.73
CA VAL A 51 -7.64 5.90 -1.99
C VAL A 51 -8.69 5.62 -3.07
N LEU A 52 -9.11 4.37 -3.25
CA LEU A 52 -10.14 4.03 -4.23
C LEU A 52 -11.54 4.42 -3.77
N GLY A 53 -11.76 4.53 -2.46
CA GLY A 53 -12.95 5.19 -1.93
C GLY A 53 -13.07 6.64 -2.44
N GLN A 54 -11.98 7.39 -2.46
CA GLN A 54 -11.93 8.75 -3.02
C GLN A 54 -12.15 8.73 -4.54
N ALA A 55 -11.46 7.83 -5.25
CA ALA A 55 -11.57 7.71 -6.70
C ALA A 55 -13.02 7.44 -7.15
N LEU A 56 -13.68 6.46 -6.52
CA LEU A 56 -15.06 6.11 -6.82
C LEU A 56 -16.05 7.21 -6.45
N GLN A 57 -15.84 7.91 -5.32
CA GLN A 57 -16.69 9.06 -4.96
C GLN A 57 -16.62 10.16 -6.02
N ARG A 58 -15.47 10.35 -6.68
CA ARG A 58 -15.28 11.30 -7.77
C ARG A 58 -15.73 10.75 -9.13
N GLY A 59 -16.26 9.53 -9.18
CA GLY A 59 -16.73 8.89 -10.39
C GLY A 59 -15.62 8.51 -11.37
N ALA A 60 -14.40 8.24 -10.87
CA ALA A 60 -13.32 7.76 -11.71
C ALA A 60 -13.61 6.36 -12.26
N ASP A 61 -13.28 6.13 -13.53
CA ASP A 61 -13.35 4.82 -14.19
C ASP A 61 -11.95 4.22 -14.43
N THR A 62 -10.91 5.05 -14.33
CA THR A 62 -9.54 4.67 -14.64
C THR A 62 -8.58 5.17 -13.58
N LEU A 63 -7.70 4.28 -13.12
CA LEU A 63 -6.63 4.62 -12.19
C LEU A 63 -5.28 4.64 -12.91
N VAL A 64 -4.53 5.73 -12.73
CA VAL A 64 -3.13 5.83 -13.20
C VAL A 64 -2.18 5.80 -12.02
N TRP A 65 -1.25 4.84 -12.00
CA TRP A 65 -0.37 4.60 -10.86
C TRP A 65 1.08 4.43 -11.27
N GLY A 66 2.00 4.98 -10.47
CA GLY A 66 3.44 4.87 -10.69
C GLY A 66 4.12 3.93 -9.72
N ALA A 67 5.05 3.10 -10.19
CA ALA A 67 5.84 2.23 -9.35
C ALA A 67 7.12 1.71 -10.04
N ASP A 68 7.99 1.03 -9.30
CA ASP A 68 9.03 0.17 -9.89
C ASP A 68 8.38 -1.06 -10.57
N VAL A 69 9.01 -1.61 -11.60
CA VAL A 69 8.49 -2.73 -12.39
C VAL A 69 8.20 -4.01 -11.58
N GLN A 70 8.87 -4.25 -10.45
CA GLN A 70 8.57 -5.37 -9.55
C GLN A 70 7.86 -4.93 -8.26
N SER A 71 7.22 -3.76 -8.28
CA SER A 71 6.62 -3.21 -7.07
C SER A 71 5.38 -3.99 -6.62
N ASN A 72 5.39 -4.36 -5.34
CA ASN A 72 4.20 -4.86 -4.65
C ASN A 72 3.02 -3.87 -4.70
N ASN A 73 3.29 -2.57 -4.88
CA ASN A 73 2.28 -1.52 -4.99
C ASN A 73 1.51 -1.64 -6.31
N GLY A 74 2.23 -1.75 -7.45
CA GLY A 74 1.62 -1.97 -8.77
C GLY A 74 0.64 -3.14 -8.76
N ARG A 75 1.10 -4.29 -8.24
CA ARG A 75 0.30 -5.53 -8.16
C ARG A 75 -0.94 -5.42 -7.29
N GLN A 76 -0.84 -4.77 -6.13
CA GLN A 76 -2.01 -4.51 -5.28
C GLN A 76 -3.00 -3.55 -5.95
N THR A 77 -2.49 -2.54 -6.66
CA THR A 77 -3.30 -1.57 -7.37
C THR A 77 -4.04 -2.20 -8.54
N ALA A 78 -3.36 -2.97 -9.39
CA ALA A 78 -3.96 -3.73 -10.48
C ALA A 78 -5.07 -4.66 -9.96
N ALA A 79 -4.81 -5.39 -8.88
CA ALA A 79 -5.79 -6.29 -8.27
C ALA A 79 -7.02 -5.55 -7.73
N ALA A 80 -6.80 -4.39 -7.12
CA ALA A 80 -7.88 -3.58 -6.57
C ALA A 80 -8.76 -3.00 -7.68
N CYS A 81 -8.15 -2.50 -8.76
CA CYS A 81 -8.88 -2.04 -9.94
C CYS A 81 -9.70 -3.16 -10.57
N ALA A 82 -9.09 -4.33 -10.80
CA ALA A 82 -9.79 -5.50 -11.35
C ALA A 82 -11.00 -5.90 -10.48
N LYS A 83 -10.84 -5.92 -9.15
CA LYS A 83 -11.94 -6.25 -8.22
C LYS A 83 -13.08 -5.24 -8.23
N LEU A 84 -12.79 -3.97 -8.51
CA LEU A 84 -13.77 -2.88 -8.53
C LEU A 84 -14.31 -2.55 -9.93
N GLY A 85 -13.84 -3.24 -10.97
CA GLY A 85 -14.20 -2.96 -12.36
C GLY A 85 -13.64 -1.64 -12.89
N LEU A 86 -12.51 -1.17 -12.35
CA LEU A 86 -11.80 0.02 -12.83
C LEU A 86 -10.70 -0.37 -13.82
N ASN A 87 -10.44 0.49 -14.81
CA ASN A 87 -9.25 0.36 -15.63
C ASN A 87 -7.99 0.68 -14.79
N CYS A 88 -6.90 -0.04 -15.04
CA CYS A 88 -5.62 0.22 -14.40
C CYS A 88 -4.55 0.51 -15.44
N HIS A 89 -3.92 1.68 -15.35
CA HIS A 89 -2.77 2.06 -16.15
C HIS A 89 -1.55 2.30 -15.25
N LEU A 90 -0.53 1.46 -15.38
CA LEU A 90 0.68 1.53 -14.60
C LEU A 90 1.80 2.22 -15.40
N VAL A 91 2.42 3.23 -14.81
CA VAL A 91 3.66 3.82 -15.31
C VAL A 91 4.82 3.22 -14.50
N LEU A 92 5.54 2.27 -15.10
CA LEU A 92 6.54 1.47 -14.42
C LEU A 92 7.96 1.93 -14.73
N SER A 93 8.70 2.27 -13.68
CA SER A 93 10.13 2.58 -13.74
C SER A 93 10.94 1.30 -13.89
N THR A 94 11.83 1.26 -14.90
CA THR A 94 12.84 0.21 -15.06
C THR A 94 13.96 0.67 -16.00
N MET A 95 15.21 0.30 -15.67
CA MET A 95 16.35 0.49 -16.57
C MET A 95 16.41 -0.57 -17.67
N VAL A 96 15.89 -1.77 -17.40
CA VAL A 96 15.90 -2.89 -18.33
C VAL A 96 14.49 -3.45 -18.45
N ARG A 97 13.92 -3.38 -19.65
CA ARG A 97 12.61 -4.00 -19.91
C ARG A 97 12.74 -5.52 -19.80
N PRO A 98 11.94 -6.18 -18.95
CA PRO A 98 11.99 -7.64 -18.85
C PRO A 98 11.63 -8.28 -20.20
N ALA A 99 12.45 -9.23 -20.66
CA ALA A 99 12.18 -9.98 -21.88
C ALA A 99 10.91 -10.85 -21.74
N LEU A 100 10.66 -11.38 -20.54
CA LEU A 100 9.45 -12.09 -20.17
C LEU A 100 8.90 -11.51 -18.86
N PRO A 101 7.58 -11.28 -18.75
CA PRO A 101 6.97 -10.85 -17.51
C PRO A 101 7.04 -11.98 -16.47
N GLN A 102 7.52 -11.64 -15.27
CA GLN A 102 7.55 -12.54 -14.11
C GLN A 102 7.23 -11.76 -12.82
N GLY A 103 6.99 -12.47 -11.73
CA GLY A 103 6.77 -11.87 -10.41
C GLY A 103 5.58 -10.91 -10.42
N ASN A 104 5.77 -9.73 -9.84
CA ASN A 104 4.70 -8.72 -9.74
C ASN A 104 4.26 -8.22 -11.12
N LEU A 105 5.17 -8.02 -12.07
CA LEU A 105 4.79 -7.59 -13.43
C LEU A 105 3.89 -8.60 -14.13
N LEU A 106 4.14 -9.90 -13.97
CA LEU A 106 3.26 -10.93 -14.54
C LEU A 106 1.85 -10.83 -13.96
N LEU A 107 1.76 -10.65 -12.64
CA LEU A 107 0.49 -10.49 -11.95
C LEU A 107 -0.24 -9.21 -12.38
N ASP A 108 0.48 -8.08 -12.53
CA ASP A 108 -0.08 -6.82 -13.04
C ASP A 108 -0.83 -7.04 -14.35
N LEU A 109 -0.18 -7.72 -15.30
CA LEU A 109 -0.72 -7.99 -16.63
C LEU A 109 -1.87 -9.00 -16.59
N LEU A 110 -1.76 -10.08 -15.80
CA LEU A 110 -2.85 -11.06 -15.63
C LEU A 110 -4.10 -10.45 -15.00
N LEU A 111 -3.94 -9.42 -14.18
CA LEU A 111 -5.02 -8.64 -13.57
C LEU A 111 -5.59 -7.56 -14.52
N GLY A 112 -5.11 -7.49 -15.76
CA GLY A 112 -5.64 -6.60 -16.79
C GLY A 112 -5.08 -5.17 -16.74
N ALA A 113 -3.99 -4.92 -16.00
CA ALA A 113 -3.34 -3.62 -16.06
C ALA A 113 -2.65 -3.40 -17.40
N THR A 114 -2.76 -2.18 -17.92
CA THR A 114 -1.92 -1.70 -19.04
C THR A 114 -0.65 -1.05 -18.48
N VAL A 115 0.47 -1.14 -19.21
CA VAL A 115 1.77 -0.71 -18.70
C VAL A 115 2.46 0.26 -19.68
N GLU A 116 2.88 1.42 -19.18
CA GLU A 116 3.85 2.33 -19.82
C GLU A 116 5.19 2.22 -19.08
N TYR A 117 6.26 1.81 -19.77
CA TYR A 117 7.60 1.77 -19.18
C TYR A 117 8.33 3.11 -19.29
N THR A 118 9.08 3.46 -18.26
CA THR A 118 9.94 4.65 -18.22
C THR A 118 11.27 4.35 -17.53
N THR A 119 12.33 5.10 -17.88
CA THR A 119 13.62 5.06 -17.18
C THR A 119 13.72 6.11 -16.08
N GLU A 120 12.69 6.96 -15.93
CA GLU A 120 12.61 7.94 -14.85
C GLU A 120 12.60 7.23 -13.49
N PRO A 121 13.43 7.65 -12.53
CA PRO A 121 13.40 7.10 -11.18
C PRO A 121 12.10 7.50 -10.46
N LEU A 122 11.82 6.86 -9.33
CA LEU A 122 10.72 7.26 -8.45
C LEU A 122 10.93 8.71 -7.98
N GLY A 123 9.99 9.59 -8.30
CA GLY A 123 10.08 11.02 -7.99
C GLY A 123 9.42 11.87 -9.08
N GLU A 124 9.80 13.15 -9.15
CA GLU A 124 9.14 14.14 -10.01
C GLU A 124 9.12 13.75 -11.49
N GLY A 125 10.20 13.16 -12.01
CA GLY A 125 10.25 12.67 -13.38
C GLY A 125 9.15 11.63 -13.68
N LEU A 126 9.01 10.63 -12.81
CA LEU A 126 7.93 9.65 -12.90
C LEU A 126 6.55 10.31 -12.71
N TRP A 127 6.44 11.31 -11.82
CA TRP A 127 5.18 12.03 -11.58
C TRP A 127 4.72 12.77 -12.83
N GLU A 128 5.63 13.38 -13.59
CA GLU A 128 5.27 14.01 -14.85
C GLU A 128 4.83 12.99 -15.91
N ARG A 129 5.44 11.79 -15.94
CA ARG A 129 4.96 10.70 -16.82
C ARG A 129 3.56 10.26 -16.46
N ILE A 130 3.25 10.15 -15.16
CA ILE A 130 1.90 9.86 -14.66
C ILE A 130 0.92 10.96 -15.08
N ARG A 131 1.24 12.25 -14.86
CA ARG A 131 0.37 13.37 -15.27
C ARG A 131 0.13 13.37 -16.78
N ARG A 132 1.16 13.08 -17.58
CA ARG A 132 1.03 12.95 -19.05
C ARG A 132 0.11 11.79 -19.44
N ALA A 133 0.27 10.62 -18.82
CA ALA A 133 -0.59 9.48 -19.06
C ALA A 133 -2.04 9.75 -18.67
N SER A 134 -2.27 10.40 -17.52
CA SER A 134 -3.60 10.86 -17.09
C SER A 134 -4.24 11.77 -18.12
N ARG A 135 -3.56 12.84 -18.56
CA ARG A 135 -4.08 13.77 -19.58
C ARG A 135 -4.45 13.06 -20.89
N ARG A 136 -3.62 12.11 -21.33
CA ARG A 136 -3.88 11.32 -22.54
C ARG A 136 -5.15 10.46 -22.41
N LEU A 137 -5.36 9.83 -21.27
CA LEU A 137 -6.55 9.01 -21.01
C LEU A 137 -7.81 9.85 -20.82
N GLU A 138 -7.69 11.03 -20.20
CA GLU A 138 -8.78 12.01 -20.11
C GLU A 138 -9.21 12.50 -21.50
N GLN A 139 -8.25 12.78 -22.40
CA GLN A 139 -8.53 13.14 -23.80
C GLN A 139 -9.22 12.03 -24.58
N SER A 140 -9.05 10.76 -24.19
CA SER A 140 -9.80 9.63 -24.75
C SER A 140 -11.13 9.35 -24.06
N GLY A 141 -11.58 10.24 -23.17
CA GLY A 141 -12.90 10.19 -22.54
C GLY A 141 -12.96 9.50 -21.17
N HIS A 142 -11.83 9.08 -20.60
CA HIS A 142 -11.80 8.46 -19.27
C HIS A 142 -11.85 9.49 -18.14
N LYS A 143 -12.52 9.13 -17.05
CA LYS A 143 -12.41 9.86 -15.78
C LYS A 143 -11.27 9.27 -14.95
N VAL A 144 -10.15 9.99 -14.91
CA VAL A 144 -8.92 9.49 -14.30
C VAL A 144 -8.79 9.92 -12.83
N PHE A 145 -8.37 8.97 -11.99
CA PHE A 145 -7.77 9.25 -10.69
C PHE A 145 -6.31 8.80 -10.71
N SER A 146 -5.38 9.56 -10.11
CA SER A 146 -3.96 9.23 -10.17
C SER A 146 -3.26 9.27 -8.82
N VAL A 147 -2.17 8.51 -8.67
CA VAL A 147 -1.36 8.47 -7.43
C VAL A 147 -0.81 9.84 -7.01
N VAL A 148 -0.62 10.76 -7.97
CA VAL A 148 -0.11 12.11 -7.72
C VAL A 148 -1.21 13.08 -7.29
N ASP A 149 -2.47 12.63 -7.19
CA ASP A 149 -3.54 13.44 -6.61
C ASP A 149 -3.18 13.79 -5.14
N PRO A 150 -3.29 15.07 -4.73
CA PRO A 150 -2.96 15.50 -3.37
C PRO A 150 -3.69 14.75 -2.25
N VAL A 151 -4.87 14.16 -2.54
CA VAL A 151 -5.64 13.39 -1.55
C VAL A 151 -5.04 12.01 -1.28
N THR A 152 -4.22 11.46 -2.18
CA THR A 152 -3.78 10.06 -2.15
C THR A 152 -2.98 9.73 -0.89
N LEU A 153 -1.97 10.53 -0.57
CA LEU A 153 -1.12 10.30 0.62
C LEU A 153 -1.88 10.46 1.94
N PRO A 154 -2.67 11.54 2.15
CA PRO A 154 -3.56 11.65 3.30
C PRO A 154 -4.54 10.47 3.43
N ALA A 155 -5.23 10.11 2.34
CA ALA A 155 -6.22 9.02 2.35
C ALA A 155 -5.57 7.67 2.69
N ALA A 156 -4.41 7.36 2.09
CA ALA A 156 -3.67 6.14 2.38
C ALA A 156 -3.26 6.06 3.86
N SER A 157 -2.87 7.19 4.47
CA SER A 157 -2.38 7.23 5.86
C SER A 157 -3.46 6.86 6.87
N LEU A 158 -4.74 7.15 6.57
CA LEU A 158 -5.88 6.77 7.42
C LEU A 158 -5.96 5.27 7.67
N SER A 159 -5.58 4.47 6.68
CA SER A 159 -5.65 3.01 6.80
C SER A 159 -4.73 2.43 7.87
N TYR A 160 -3.62 3.13 8.19
CA TYR A 160 -2.72 2.74 9.27
C TYR A 160 -3.08 3.35 10.62
N ILE A 161 -4.02 4.31 10.65
CA ILE A 161 -4.73 4.64 11.89
C ILE A 161 -5.68 3.50 12.25
N GLU A 162 -6.43 2.97 11.28
CA GLU A 162 -7.27 1.79 11.50
C GLU A 162 -6.44 0.56 11.89
N ALA A 163 -5.30 0.33 11.23
CA ALA A 163 -4.41 -0.77 11.60
C ALA A 163 -3.85 -0.63 13.03
N ALA A 164 -3.62 0.59 13.53
CA ALA A 164 -3.21 0.81 14.91
C ALA A 164 -4.33 0.51 15.91
N ILE A 165 -5.58 0.90 15.60
CA ILE A 165 -6.75 0.55 16.41
C ILE A 165 -6.92 -0.98 16.47
N GLU A 166 -6.80 -1.63 15.31
CA GLU A 166 -6.84 -3.09 15.18
C GLU A 166 -5.74 -3.76 16.02
N LEU A 167 -4.50 -3.26 15.93
CA LEU A 167 -3.36 -3.77 16.69
C LEU A 167 -3.54 -3.57 18.20
N ASP A 168 -4.05 -2.42 18.65
CA ASP A 168 -4.27 -2.14 20.08
C ASP A 168 -5.31 -3.09 20.68
N ALA A 169 -6.41 -3.33 19.96
CA ALA A 169 -7.40 -4.31 20.37
C ALA A 169 -6.80 -5.72 20.50
N GLN A 170 -5.99 -6.14 19.52
CA GLN A 170 -5.34 -7.46 19.54
C GLN A 170 -4.31 -7.59 20.65
N VAL A 171 -3.49 -6.57 20.87
CA VAL A 171 -2.49 -6.49 21.94
C VAL A 171 -3.15 -6.62 23.31
N ARG A 172 -4.23 -5.86 23.56
CA ARG A 172 -4.98 -5.93 24.82
C ARG A 172 -5.63 -7.29 25.01
N SER A 173 -6.28 -7.83 23.98
CA SER A 173 -6.92 -9.14 24.03
C SER A 173 -5.92 -10.28 24.30
N ALA A 174 -4.67 -10.14 23.86
CA ALA A 174 -3.61 -11.11 24.09
C ALA A 174 -2.85 -10.87 25.42
N GLY A 175 -3.24 -9.88 26.23
CA GLY A 175 -2.54 -9.52 27.47
C GLY A 175 -1.10 -9.04 27.23
N LEU A 176 -0.84 -8.46 26.05
CA LEU A 176 0.48 -7.96 25.66
C LEU A 176 0.66 -6.50 26.05
N ASN A 177 1.90 -6.12 26.35
CA ASN A 177 2.32 -4.74 26.52
C ASN A 177 3.62 -4.51 25.74
N PRO A 178 3.55 -4.22 24.43
CA PRO A 178 4.74 -4.11 23.60
C PRO A 178 5.52 -2.85 23.97
N ALA A 179 6.81 -3.03 24.30
CA ALA A 179 7.72 -1.92 24.54
C ALA A 179 7.93 -1.08 23.26
N ALA A 180 8.01 -1.77 22.11
CA ALA A 180 8.30 -1.15 20.83
C ALA A 180 7.50 -1.79 19.69
N ILE A 181 7.17 -0.99 18.68
CA ILE A 181 6.61 -1.40 17.40
C ILE A 181 7.59 -0.97 16.31
N TYR A 182 8.02 -1.92 15.47
CA TYR A 182 8.91 -1.67 14.34
C TYR A 182 8.11 -1.75 13.04
N VAL A 183 8.34 -0.80 12.15
CA VAL A 183 7.68 -0.76 10.85
C VAL A 183 8.65 -0.27 9.78
N ALA A 184 8.70 -0.95 8.64
CA ALA A 184 9.49 -0.51 7.49
C ALA A 184 8.61 0.38 6.58
N SER A 185 8.86 1.69 6.57
CA SER A 185 8.02 2.61 5.78
C SER A 185 8.71 3.96 5.50
N GLY A 186 8.68 4.38 4.24
CA GLY A 186 8.98 5.75 3.81
C GLY A 186 7.74 6.61 3.50
N GLY A 187 6.55 6.20 3.93
CA GLY A 187 5.31 6.86 3.49
C GLY A 187 4.09 6.63 4.39
N PRO A 188 2.88 6.46 3.81
CA PRO A 188 1.60 6.49 4.53
C PRO A 188 1.46 5.52 5.70
N THR A 189 2.12 4.36 5.63
CA THR A 189 2.11 3.36 6.70
C THR A 189 2.68 3.92 8.00
N GLY A 190 3.90 4.45 7.97
CA GLY A 190 4.55 5.06 9.13
C GLY A 190 3.82 6.31 9.59
N ALA A 191 3.39 7.17 8.66
CA ALA A 191 2.66 8.39 8.97
C ALA A 191 1.33 8.10 9.70
N GLY A 192 0.56 7.10 9.23
CA GLY A 192 -0.68 6.66 9.85
C GLY A 192 -0.47 6.13 11.26
N LEU A 193 0.53 5.26 11.47
CA LEU A 193 0.87 4.73 12.79
C LEU A 193 1.31 5.85 13.77
N MET A 194 2.12 6.81 13.30
CA MET A 194 2.54 7.96 14.10
C MET A 194 1.35 8.84 14.50
N ALA A 195 0.45 9.12 13.55
CA ALA A 195 -0.76 9.88 13.82
C ALA A 195 -1.66 9.17 14.83
N ALA A 196 -1.88 7.86 14.66
CA ALA A 196 -2.67 7.05 15.57
C ALA A 196 -2.11 7.05 16.99
N ARG A 197 -0.79 6.82 17.13
CA ARG A 197 -0.10 6.87 18.42
C ARG A 197 -0.38 8.17 19.17
N LYS A 198 -0.29 9.31 18.47
CA LYS A 198 -0.56 10.63 19.07
C LYS A 198 -2.04 10.82 19.41
N LEU A 199 -2.95 10.48 18.49
CA LEU A 199 -4.40 10.69 18.65
C LEU A 199 -5.00 9.80 19.75
N MET A 200 -4.50 8.58 19.89
CA MET A 200 -5.01 7.58 20.83
C MET A 200 -4.23 7.53 22.15
N GLY A 201 -3.12 8.28 22.27
CA GLY A 201 -2.25 8.23 23.44
C GLY A 201 -1.61 6.86 23.65
N LEU A 202 -1.27 6.14 22.57
CA LEU A 202 -0.73 4.79 22.68
C LEU A 202 0.68 4.80 23.31
N PRO A 203 0.95 3.89 24.27
CA PRO A 203 2.20 3.91 25.02
C PRO A 203 3.40 3.36 24.23
N TRP A 204 3.17 2.81 23.03
CA TRP A 204 4.19 2.11 22.27
C TRP A 204 5.30 3.05 21.79
N GLN A 205 6.56 2.59 21.87
CA GLN A 205 7.65 3.25 21.15
C GLN A 205 7.61 2.82 19.68
N LEU A 206 7.27 3.74 18.78
CA LEU A 206 7.21 3.45 17.35
C LEU A 206 8.57 3.74 16.69
N HIS A 207 9.18 2.70 16.12
CA HIS A 207 10.40 2.78 15.32
C HIS A 207 10.05 2.62 13.84
N ASN A 208 10.05 3.74 13.11
CA ASN A 208 9.90 3.74 11.67
C ASN A 208 11.28 3.59 11.00
N VAL A 209 11.51 2.45 10.34
CA VAL A 209 12.75 2.12 9.65
C VAL A 209 12.58 2.47 8.18
N LEU A 210 13.37 3.41 7.67
CA LEU A 210 13.36 3.78 6.25
C LEU A 210 14.08 2.69 5.44
N PRO A 211 13.41 2.05 4.45
CA PRO A 211 14.02 0.98 3.66
C PRO A 211 14.84 1.49 2.47
N ILE A 212 14.95 2.81 2.29
CA ILE A 212 15.64 3.48 1.18
C ILE A 212 16.53 4.56 1.81
N GLN A 213 17.81 4.58 1.45
CA GLN A 213 18.79 5.59 1.84
C GLN A 213 18.92 6.65 0.75
#